data_AF-A0A7D5MZC0-F1
#
_entry.id   AF-A0A7D5MZC0-F1
#
_cell.length_a   1.000
_cell.length_b   1.000
_cell.length_c   1.000
_cell.angle_alpha   90.00
_cell.angle_beta   90.00
_cell.angle_gamma   90.00
#
_symmetry.space_group_name_H-M   'P 1'
#
loop_
_entity.id
_entity.type
_entity.pdbx_description
1 polymer ?
#
loop_
_entity_poly.entity_id
_entity_poly.type
_entity_poly.pdbx_seq_one_letter_code
_entity_poly.pdbx_strand_id
1 'polypeptide(L)' 'MMHQVDALSYAIVLFGEITLIADNNQTVLKAGDVVVDLGSHHAWSNHTDTICRMAFVLIDAKR' A
#
# COMPACT_ATOMS: atom_id res chain seq x y z
N MET A 1 -7.41 -8.61 1.58
CA MET A 1 -8.16 -8.94 0.34
C MET A 1 -7.49 -8.21 -0.80
N MET A 2 -7.23 -8.87 -1.93
CA MET A 2 -6.70 -8.22 -3.13
C MET A 2 -7.75 -7.30 -3.72
N HIS A 3 -7.34 -6.11 -4.15
CA HIS A 3 -8.23 -5.15 -4.81
C HIS A 3 -7.46 -4.31 -5.81
N GLN A 4 -8.22 -3.61 -6.66
CA GLN A 4 -7.72 -2.72 -7.69
C GLN A 4 -8.66 -1.54 -7.78
N VAL A 5 -8.10 -0.35 -7.92
CA VAL A 5 -8.83 0.92 -8.06
C VAL A 5 -8.18 1.70 -9.20
N ASP A 6 -9.00 2.30 -10.06
CA ASP A 6 -8.53 3.21 -11.11
C ASP A 6 -8.19 4.57 -10.48
N ALA A 7 -7.00 4.66 -9.90
CA ALA A 7 -6.48 5.85 -9.24
C ALA A 7 -4.95 5.86 -9.29
N LEU A 8 -4.36 7.06 -9.31
CA LEU A 8 -3.00 7.26 -8.81
C LEU A 8 -3.11 7.32 -7.28
N SER A 9 -2.40 6.44 -6.58
CA SER A 9 -2.39 6.45 -5.12
C SER A 9 -0.99 6.61 -4.53
N TYR A 10 -0.92 7.42 -3.48
CA TYR A 10 0.22 7.49 -2.58
C TYR A 10 -0.15 6.81 -1.27
N ALA A 11 0.51 5.71 -0.95
CA ALA A 11 0.37 5.03 0.33
C ALA A 11 1.62 5.29 1.18
N ILE A 12 1.43 5.94 2.32
CA ILE A 12 2.52 6.42 3.18
C ILE A 12 2.44 5.69 4.52
N VAL A 13 3.52 5.04 4.92
CA VAL A 13 3.59 4.39 6.23
C VAL A 13 3.98 5.43 7.27
N LEU A 14 3.04 5.75 8.17
CA LEU A 14 3.26 6.75 9.24
C LEU A 14 3.86 6.11 10.50
N PHE A 15 3.49 4.86 10.77
CA PHE A 15 3.94 4.12 11.95
C PHE A 15 3.84 2.60 11.71
N GLY A 16 4.76 1.84 12.31
CA GLY A 16 4.81 0.38 12.19
C GLY A 16 5.37 -0.08 10.85
N GLU A 17 5.02 -1.31 10.47
CA GLU A 17 5.38 -1.91 9.19
C GLU A 17 4.21 -2.65 8.55
N ILE A 18 4.22 -2.76 7.22
CA ILE A 18 3.19 -3.44 6.43
C ILE A 18 3.83 -4.13 5.24
N THR A 19 3.32 -5.30 4.86
CA THR A 19 3.72 -5.95 3.61
C THR A 19 2.75 -5.56 2.50
N LEU A 20 3.29 -4.94 1.45
CA LEU A 20 2.62 -4.80 0.15
C LEU A 20 2.78 -6.11 -0.63
N ILE A 21 1.65 -6.68 -1.05
CA ILE A 21 1.60 -7.84 -1.92
C ILE A 21 1.06 -7.36 -3.27
N ALA A 22 1.87 -7.42 -4.32
CA ALA A 22 1.50 -6.99 -5.66
C ALA A 22 2.08 -7.96 -6.70
N ASP A 23 1.23 -8.42 -7.61
CA ASP A 23 1.54 -9.47 -8.59
C ASP A 23 2.23 -10.69 -7.93
N ASN A 24 3.50 -10.94 -8.26
CA ASN A 24 4.31 -12.05 -7.74
C ASN A 24 5.35 -11.62 -6.70
N ASN A 25 5.30 -10.36 -6.25
CA ASN A 25 6.27 -9.81 -5.30
C ASN A 25 5.61 -9.41 -3.99
N GLN A 26 6.40 -9.49 -2.92
CA GLN A 26 6.05 -8.94 -1.63
C GLN A 26 7.16 -7.99 -1.18
N THR A 27 6.78 -6.86 -0.61
CA THR A 27 7.72 -5.85 -0.11
C THR A 27 7.28 -5.40 1.26
N VAL A 28 8.21 -5.48 2.23
CA VAL A 28 7.98 -4.96 3.58
C VAL A 28 8.32 -3.48 3.58
N LEU A 29 7.38 -2.66 4.05
CA LEU A 29 7.47 -1.21 4.13
C LEU A 29 7.42 -0.79 5.60
N LYS A 30 8.22 0.20 5.97
CA LYS A 30 8.37 0.72 7.33
C LYS A 30 8.02 2.20 7.39
N ALA A 31 7.86 2.72 8.60
CA ALA A 31 7.59 4.14 8.81
C ALA A 31 8.54 5.04 8.00
N GLY A 32 7.96 5.93 7.19
CA GLY A 32 8.66 6.80 6.25
C GLY A 32 8.65 6.32 4.80
N ASP A 33 8.39 5.04 4.54
CA ASP A 33 8.30 4.52 3.18
C ASP A 33 7.01 5.00 2.48
N VAL A 34 7.14 5.23 1.18
CA VAL A 34 6.05 5.69 0.30
C VAL A 34 5.95 4.77 -0.90
N VAL A 35 4.74 4.29 -1.16
CA VAL A 35 4.39 3.57 -2.39
C VAL A 35 3.66 4.53 -3.31
N VAL A 36 4.12 4.59 -4.56
CA VAL A 36 3.40 5.22 -5.66
C VAL A 36 2.80 4.11 -6.50
N ASP A 37 1.47 4.01 -6.50
CA ASP A 37 0.75 2.97 -7.20
C ASP A 37 -0.13 3.57 -8.32
N LEU A 38 -0.03 3.01 -9.52
CA LEU A 38 -0.73 3.44 -10.74
C LEU A 38 -1.94 2.53 -11.03
N GLY A 39 -2.63 2.10 -9.97
CA GLY A 39 -3.75 1.18 -10.04
C GLY A 39 -3.33 -0.28 -10.21
N SER A 40 -2.24 -0.73 -9.56
CA SER A 40 -1.87 -2.14 -9.52
C SER A 40 -2.91 -2.96 -8.75
N HIS A 41 -3.01 -4.24 -9.08
CA HIS A 41 -3.79 -5.18 -8.27
C HIS A 41 -2.94 -5.55 -7.05
N HIS A 42 -3.36 -5.14 -5.85
CA HIS A 42 -2.55 -5.29 -4.64
C HIS A 42 -3.35 -5.57 -3.37
N ALA A 43 -2.62 -5.98 -2.32
CA ALA A 43 -3.12 -6.14 -0.97
C ALA A 43 -2.10 -5.65 0.06
N TRP A 44 -2.62 -5.31 1.23
CA TRP A 44 -1.85 -4.96 2.42
C TRP A 44 -2.01 -6.07 3.46
N SER A 45 -0.90 -6.51 4.05
CA SER A 45 -0.88 -7.54 5.08
C SER A 45 0.02 -7.11 6.23
N ASN A 46 -0.54 -7.08 7.45
CA ASN A 46 0.23 -6.81 8.65
C ASN A 46 0.58 -8.15 9.29
N HIS A 47 1.87 -8.51 9.28
CA HIS A 47 2.41 -9.73 9.88
C HIS A 47 2.97 -9.52 11.30
N THR A 48 2.62 -8.41 11.93
CA THR A 48 3.07 -8.04 13.29
C THR A 48 1.91 -8.05 14.28
N ASP A 49 2.25 -8.05 15.57
CA ASP A 49 1.29 -7.94 16.67
C ASP A 49 0.97 -6.47 17.04
N THR A 50 1.45 -5.52 16.24
CA THR A 50 1.28 -4.08 16.49
C THR A 50 0.50 -3.41 15.37
N ILE A 51 -0.08 -2.24 15.65
CA ILE A 51 -0.78 -1.48 14.63
C ILE A 51 0.21 -0.92 13.61
N CYS A 52 -0.14 -1.02 12.32
CA CYS A 52 0.43 -0.17 11.28
C CYS A 52 -0.55 0.97 11.00
N ARG A 53 -0.04 2.20 10.89
CA ARG A 53 -0.86 3.36 10.49
C ARG A 53 -0.38 3.87 9.15
N MET A 54 -1.30 3.99 8.21
CA MET A 54 -1.05 4.46 6.86
C MET A 54 -1.90 5.68 6.55
N ALA A 55 -1.37 6.58 5.72
CA ALA A 55 -2.14 7.60 5.04
C ALA A 55 -2.22 7.24 3.55
N PHE A 56 -3.41 7.40 2.98
CA PHE A 56 -3.66 7.21 1.56
C PHE A 56 -4.13 8.52 0.96
N VAL A 57 -3.48 8.94 -0.13
CA VAL A 57 -3.97 9.98 -1.02
C VAL A 57 -4.36 9.29 -2.32
N LEU A 58 -5.66 9.25 -2.62
CA LEU A 58 -6.18 8.68 -3.85
C LEU A 58 -6.58 9.82 -4.78
N ILE A 59 -6.05 9.82 -5.99
CA ILE A 59 -6.36 10.77 -7.04
C ILE A 59 -7.03 9.99 -8.16
N ASP A 60 -8.25 10.41 -8.53
CA ASP A 60 -8.99 9.84 -9.65
C ASP A 60 -8.11 9.81 -10.90
N ALA A 61 -8.04 8.66 -11.56
CA ALA A 61 -7.24 8.48 -12.74
C ALA A 61 -7.95 7.55 -13.72
N LYS A 62 -7.80 7.83 -15.01
CA LYS A 62 -8.23 6.91 -16.07
C LYS A 62 -7.02 6.14 -16.56
N ARG A 63 -7.22 4.85 -16.80
CA ARG A 63 -6.25 3.99 -17.46
C ARG A 63 -6.16 4.28 -18.95
#